data_AF-A0A0C9WZ94-F1
#
_entry.id   AF-A0A0C9WZ94-F1
#
_cell.length_a   1.000
_cell.length_b   1.000
_cell.length_c   1.000
_cell.angle_alpha   90.00
_cell.angle_beta   90.00
_cell.angle_gamma   90.00
#
_symmetry.space_group_name_H-M   'P 1'
#
loop_
_entity.id
_entity.type
_entity.pdbx_description
1 polymer ?
#
loop_
_entity_poly.entity_id
_entity_poly.type
_entity_poly.pdbx_seq_one_letter_code
_entity_poly.pdbx_strand_id
1 'polypeptide(L)'
;MDPPSDIASLPLKVQLFFATLGTPGKPGTLVHYEASTGNLMAYLWPVNHRQDRIPPALFSCYRSKHHFRNPNCFCPLQTGDLMNKEAAVFMPMQGPFKYQYIATCATDECPFIAPLYFFYHLPDAFIRYYPRRIDGDPGPSPILHISEI
;
A
#
# COMPACT_ATOMS: atom_id res chain seq x y z
N MET A 1 4.13 0.62 25.26
CA MET A 1 3.73 2.05 25.33
C MET A 1 2.29 2.11 24.87
N ASP A 2 1.46 2.78 25.65
CA ASP A 2 0.11 3.09 25.19
C ASP A 2 0.18 4.15 24.08
N PRO A 3 -0.64 4.05 23.02
CA PRO A 3 -0.69 5.08 21.99
C PRO A 3 -1.13 6.42 22.60
N PRO A 4 -0.62 7.56 22.10
CA PRO A 4 -1.16 8.88 22.44
C PRO A 4 -2.66 8.95 22.14
N SER A 5 -3.41 9.69 22.96
CA SER A 5 -4.86 9.83 22.84
C SER A 5 -5.30 10.49 21.53
N ASP A 6 -4.42 11.29 20.92
CA ASP A 6 -4.64 11.92 19.63
C ASP A 6 -3.45 11.65 18.70
N ILE A 7 -3.49 10.53 17.99
CA ILE A 7 -2.46 10.17 17.00
C ILE A 7 -2.46 11.16 15.83
N ALA A 8 -3.62 11.73 15.46
CA ALA A 8 -3.76 12.54 14.26
C ALA A 8 -3.05 13.90 14.35
N SER A 9 -2.80 14.43 15.56
CA SER A 9 -2.02 15.65 15.77
C SER A 9 -0.51 15.43 15.82
N LEU A 10 -0.03 14.19 15.80
CA LEU A 10 1.40 13.89 15.85
C LEU A 10 2.07 14.11 14.48
N PRO A 11 3.40 14.29 14.43
CA PRO A 11 4.13 14.31 13.16
C PRO A 11 3.87 13.04 12.34
N LEU A 12 3.77 13.17 11.01
CA LEU A 12 3.34 12.09 10.11
C LEU A 12 4.20 10.81 10.22
N LYS A 13 5.50 10.94 10.52
CA LYS A 13 6.37 9.78 10.80
C LYS A 13 5.97 9.01 12.08
N VAL A 14 5.48 9.72 13.10
CA VAL A 14 4.99 9.12 14.35
C VAL A 14 3.61 8.49 14.11
N GLN A 15 2.76 9.13 13.31
CA GLN A 15 1.50 8.52 12.87
C GLN A 15 1.73 7.20 12.14
N LEU A 16 2.67 7.19 11.19
CA LEU A 16 3.06 5.99 10.45
C LEU A 16 3.49 4.86 11.37
N PHE A 17 4.31 5.16 12.37
CA PHE A 17 4.79 4.17 13.34
C PHE A 17 3.62 3.48 14.06
N PHE A 18 2.71 4.27 14.65
CA PHE A 18 1.56 3.70 15.36
C PHE A 18 0.57 3.00 14.42
N ALA A 19 0.37 3.52 13.21
CA ALA A 19 -0.52 2.91 12.24
C ALA A 19 -0.01 1.53 11.80
N THR A 20 1.28 1.40 11.50
CA THR A 20 1.87 0.17 10.94
C THR A 20 2.18 -0.90 11.99
N LEU A 21 2.65 -0.51 13.17
CA LEU A 21 2.94 -1.46 14.26
C LEU A 21 1.70 -1.82 15.07
N GLY A 22 0.71 -0.93 15.10
CA GLY A 22 -0.44 -1.07 15.96
C GLY A 22 -0.08 -0.83 17.43
N THR A 23 -0.88 -1.41 18.30
CA THR A 23 -0.85 -1.24 19.76
C THR A 23 -1.14 -2.59 20.41
N PRO A 24 -0.88 -2.77 21.72
CA PRO A 24 -1.18 -4.04 22.40
C PRO A 24 -2.63 -4.53 22.25
N GLY A 25 -3.59 -3.61 22.04
CA GLY A 25 -5.02 -3.94 21.87
C GLY A 25 -5.54 -3.90 20.43
N LYS A 26 -4.72 -3.51 19.44
CA LYS A 26 -5.15 -3.38 18.04
C LYS A 26 -3.97 -3.62 17.10
N PRO A 27 -4.02 -4.63 16.20
CA PRO A 27 -2.96 -4.86 15.23
C PRO A 27 -2.79 -3.64 14.31
N GLY A 28 -1.58 -3.47 13.78
CA GLY A 28 -1.30 -2.42 12.81
C GLY A 28 -2.11 -2.60 11.53
N THR A 29 -2.25 -1.52 10.76
CA THR A 29 -2.85 -1.50 9.44
C THR A 29 -1.83 -1.03 8.42
N LEU A 30 -1.94 -1.52 7.19
CA LEU A 30 -1.22 -0.92 6.09
C LEU A 30 -1.78 0.49 5.85
N VAL A 31 -0.88 1.46 5.74
CA VAL A 31 -1.22 2.84 5.35
C VAL A 31 -0.42 3.25 4.13
N HIS A 32 -0.99 4.17 3.36
CA HIS A 32 -0.33 4.84 2.25
C HIS A 32 -0.56 6.35 2.33
N TYR A 33 0.25 7.13 1.62
CA TYR A 33 0.10 8.59 1.60
C TYR A 33 -0.93 9.01 0.54
N GLU A 34 -1.82 9.94 0.90
CA GLU A 34 -2.79 10.53 0.00
C GLU A 34 -2.44 12.00 -0.22
N ALA A 35 -1.77 12.30 -1.33
CA ALA A 35 -1.22 13.61 -1.65
C ALA A 35 -2.30 14.71 -1.72
N SER A 36 -3.52 14.37 -2.16
CA SER A 36 -4.63 15.32 -2.23
C SER A 36 -5.08 15.86 -0.87
N THR A 37 -4.90 15.07 0.20
CA THR A 37 -5.29 15.46 1.56
C THR A 37 -4.11 15.73 2.48
N GLY A 38 -2.90 15.34 2.07
CA GLY A 38 -1.70 15.42 2.88
C GLY A 38 -1.64 14.42 4.04
N ASN A 39 -2.51 13.39 4.04
CA ASN A 39 -2.68 12.48 5.18
C ASN A 39 -2.24 11.05 4.86
N LEU A 40 -1.98 10.28 5.93
CA LEU A 40 -1.88 8.83 5.85
C LEU A 40 -3.30 8.23 5.86
N MET A 41 -3.58 7.42 4.86
CA MET A 41 -4.86 6.72 4.72
C MET A 41 -4.66 5.23 4.94
N ALA A 42 -5.64 4.58 5.58
CA ALA A 42 -5.66 3.12 5.65
C ALA A 42 -5.77 2.55 4.23
N TYR A 43 -4.88 1.63 3.88
CA TYR A 43 -4.93 0.97 2.60
C TYR A 43 -6.03 -0.07 2.60
N LEU A 44 -6.91 0.02 1.60
CA LEU A 44 -8.05 -0.88 1.46
C LEU A 44 -7.65 -2.07 0.59
N TRP A 45 -7.58 -3.23 1.21
CA TRP A 45 -7.15 -4.46 0.55
C TRP A 45 -8.18 -4.91 -0.49
N PRO A 46 -7.77 -5.22 -1.73
CA PRO A 46 -8.70 -5.64 -2.77
C PRO A 46 -9.30 -7.00 -2.46
N VAL A 47 -10.62 -7.14 -2.68
CA VAL A 47 -11.34 -8.43 -2.58
C VAL A 47 -12.04 -8.79 -3.88
N ASN A 48 -12.31 -10.08 -4.06
CA ASN A 48 -13.13 -10.59 -5.15
C ASN A 48 -14.64 -10.39 -4.85
N HIS A 49 -15.51 -10.84 -5.77
CA HIS A 49 -16.97 -10.75 -5.61
C HIS A 49 -17.53 -11.58 -4.42
N ARG A 50 -16.75 -12.54 -3.91
CA ARG A 50 -17.08 -13.38 -2.75
C ARG A 50 -16.51 -12.82 -1.44
N GLN A 51 -15.91 -11.64 -1.47
CA GLN A 51 -15.19 -11.02 -0.35
C GLN A 51 -13.89 -11.72 0.06
N ASP A 52 -13.35 -12.64 -0.77
CA ASP A 52 -12.02 -13.19 -0.53
C ASP A 52 -10.95 -12.18 -0.93
N ARG A 53 -9.92 -12.03 -0.10
CA ARG A 53 -8.79 -11.15 -0.39
C ARG A 53 -8.04 -11.62 -1.62
N ILE A 54 -7.73 -10.66 -2.49
CA ILE A 54 -6.81 -10.90 -3.60
C ILE A 54 -5.39 -10.97 -3.03
N PRO A 55 -4.61 -12.04 -3.28
CA PRO A 55 -3.23 -12.12 -2.82
C PRO A 55 -2.33 -11.15 -3.58
N PRO A 56 -1.21 -10.67 -2.99
CA PRO A 56 -0.30 -9.72 -3.63
C PRO A 56 0.22 -10.18 -5.00
N ALA A 57 0.43 -11.48 -5.19
CA ALA A 57 0.84 -12.09 -6.45
C ALA A 57 -0.13 -11.79 -7.62
N LEU A 58 -1.40 -11.51 -7.32
CA LEU A 58 -2.42 -11.22 -8.31
C LEU A 58 -2.72 -9.72 -8.45
N PHE A 59 -2.02 -8.83 -7.72
CA PHE A 59 -2.28 -7.39 -7.77
C PHE A 59 -2.12 -6.82 -9.17
N SER A 60 -1.07 -7.19 -9.90
CA SER A 60 -0.85 -6.72 -11.29
C SER A 60 -2.01 -7.11 -12.22
N CYS A 61 -2.44 -8.37 -12.16
CA CYS A 61 -3.59 -8.86 -12.94
C CYS A 61 -4.92 -8.24 -12.49
N TYR A 62 -5.10 -7.99 -11.19
CA TYR A 62 -6.30 -7.36 -10.67
C TYR A 62 -6.36 -5.88 -11.09
N ARG A 63 -5.23 -5.17 -11.03
CA ARG A 63 -5.06 -3.76 -11.43
C ARG A 63 -5.36 -3.51 -12.91
N SER A 64 -4.98 -4.44 -13.79
CA SER A 64 -5.28 -4.34 -15.21
C SER A 64 -6.77 -4.53 -15.52
N LYS A 65 -7.53 -5.19 -14.63
CA LYS A 65 -8.94 -5.55 -14.85
C LYS A 65 -9.95 -4.76 -14.00
N HIS A 66 -9.51 -4.06 -12.96
CA HIS A 66 -10.37 -3.36 -12.01
C HIS A 66 -9.87 -1.94 -11.77
N HIS A 67 -10.73 -1.06 -11.26
CA HIS A 67 -10.39 0.29 -10.80
C HIS A 67 -9.59 0.29 -9.49
N PHE A 68 -8.62 -0.63 -9.41
CA PHE A 68 -7.72 -0.84 -8.30
C PHE A 68 -6.39 -0.14 -8.55
N ARG A 69 -5.74 0.27 -7.45
CA ARG A 69 -4.40 0.85 -7.40
C ARG A 69 -3.64 0.21 -6.24
N ASN A 70 -2.35 -0.06 -6.44
CA ASN A 70 -1.42 -0.41 -5.37
C ASN A 70 -1.34 0.73 -4.33
N PRO A 71 -0.71 0.49 -3.17
CA PRO A 71 -0.45 1.55 -2.20
C PRO A 71 0.33 2.71 -2.83
N ASN A 72 0.11 3.93 -2.35
CA ASN A 72 0.91 5.08 -2.74
C ASN A 72 2.19 5.12 -1.89
N CYS A 73 3.32 5.45 -2.51
CA CYS A 73 4.56 5.69 -1.79
C CYS A 73 4.58 7.09 -1.15
N PHE A 74 5.65 7.40 -0.42
CA PHE A 74 5.81 8.66 0.31
C PHE A 74 6.59 9.73 -0.46
N CYS A 75 6.87 9.55 -1.76
CA CYS A 75 7.51 10.58 -2.57
C CYS A 75 6.83 11.95 -2.45
N PRO A 76 5.49 12.06 -2.52
CA PRO A 76 4.83 13.37 -2.47
C PRO A 76 5.05 14.11 -1.13
N LEU A 77 5.27 13.38 -0.03
CA LEU A 77 5.64 13.97 1.27
C LEU A 77 7.01 14.66 1.25
N GLN A 78 7.95 14.16 0.42
CA GLN A 78 9.29 14.71 0.31
C GLN A 78 9.37 15.86 -0.69
N THR A 79 8.62 15.77 -1.79
CA THR A 79 8.66 16.74 -2.88
C THR A 79 7.63 17.86 -2.73
N GLY A 80 6.60 17.67 -1.90
CA GLY A 80 5.44 18.57 -1.86
C GLY A 80 4.52 18.43 -3.08
N ASP A 81 4.65 17.34 -3.85
CA ASP A 81 3.78 17.07 -4.99
C ASP A 81 2.35 16.78 -4.51
N LEU A 82 1.37 17.23 -5.28
CA LEU A 82 -0.06 16.99 -5.04
C LEU A 82 -0.55 15.71 -5.72
N MET A 83 0.31 15.04 -6.49
CA MET A 83 0.00 13.83 -7.22
C MET A 83 0.46 12.57 -6.46
N ASN A 84 -0.46 11.61 -6.34
CA ASN A 84 -0.13 10.30 -5.79
C ASN A 84 0.83 9.55 -6.70
N LYS A 85 1.90 9.00 -6.11
CA LYS A 85 2.83 8.09 -6.78
C LYS A 85 2.60 6.68 -6.29
N GLU A 86 2.11 5.83 -7.19
CA GLU A 86 1.75 4.45 -6.88
C GLU A 86 3.00 3.57 -6.76
N ALA A 87 3.01 2.68 -5.77
CA ALA A 87 4.13 1.80 -5.45
C ALA A 87 4.24 0.62 -6.43
N ALA A 88 5.49 0.19 -6.68
CA ALA A 88 5.76 -1.10 -7.32
C ALA A 88 5.44 -2.22 -6.32
N VAL A 89 4.88 -3.33 -6.82
CA VAL A 89 4.58 -4.52 -6.02
C VAL A 89 5.27 -5.71 -6.67
N PHE A 90 6.26 -6.26 -5.97
CA PHE A 90 7.09 -7.35 -6.47
C PHE A 90 7.67 -8.19 -5.33
N MET A 91 8.40 -9.23 -5.71
CA MET A 91 9.10 -10.13 -4.79
C MET A 91 10.61 -9.96 -4.97
N PRO A 92 11.34 -9.35 -4.00
CA PRO A 92 12.76 -9.14 -4.13
C PRO A 92 13.52 -10.46 -4.00
N MET A 93 14.64 -10.56 -4.72
CA MET A 93 15.51 -11.75 -4.73
C MET A 93 16.61 -11.70 -3.66
N GLN A 94 16.74 -10.57 -2.96
CA GLN A 94 17.78 -10.29 -1.97
C GLN A 94 17.21 -9.45 -0.82
N GLY A 95 17.99 -9.29 0.26
CA GLY A 95 17.62 -8.45 1.39
C GLY A 95 16.64 -9.11 2.39
N PRO A 96 16.15 -8.33 3.37
CA PRO A 96 15.37 -8.85 4.50
C PRO A 96 13.98 -9.37 4.13
N PHE A 97 13.43 -8.93 2.98
CA PHE A 97 12.12 -9.36 2.48
C PHE A 97 12.22 -10.34 1.30
N LYS A 98 13.37 -11.01 1.15
CA LYS A 98 13.60 -11.97 0.08
C LYS A 98 12.47 -13.02 0.01
N TYR A 99 11.97 -13.25 -1.20
CA TYR A 99 10.85 -14.16 -1.49
C TYR A 99 9.51 -13.79 -0.85
N GLN A 100 9.33 -12.56 -0.40
CA GLN A 100 8.07 -12.05 0.13
C GLN A 100 7.59 -10.87 -0.72
N TYR A 101 6.29 -10.83 -1.02
CA TYR A 101 5.74 -9.68 -1.73
C TYR A 101 5.79 -8.42 -0.86
N ILE A 102 6.35 -7.35 -1.43
CA ILE A 102 6.41 -6.03 -0.83
C ILE A 102 5.79 -4.99 -1.78
N ALA A 103 5.36 -3.86 -1.21
CA ALA A 103 5.15 -2.63 -1.96
C ALA A 103 6.27 -1.64 -1.62
N THR A 104 6.91 -1.03 -2.62
CA THR A 104 7.95 -0.02 -2.42
C THR A 104 7.87 1.07 -3.47
N CYS A 105 8.51 2.21 -3.22
CA CYS A 105 8.69 3.23 -4.24
C CYS A 105 9.32 2.62 -5.49
N ALA A 106 8.67 2.76 -6.64
CA ALA A 106 9.14 2.16 -7.90
C ALA A 106 10.55 2.63 -8.31
N THR A 107 10.93 3.85 -7.90
CA THR A 107 12.21 4.49 -8.25
C THR A 107 13.19 4.60 -7.08
N ASP A 108 12.90 3.98 -5.93
CA ASP A 108 13.71 4.07 -4.70
C ASP A 108 14.01 5.50 -4.19
N GLU A 109 13.24 6.51 -4.62
CA GLU A 109 13.43 7.90 -4.20
C GLU A 109 12.98 8.17 -2.76
N CYS A 110 12.08 7.36 -2.23
CA CYS A 110 11.55 7.51 -0.87
C CYS A 110 11.62 6.19 -0.11
N PRO A 111 11.73 6.22 1.24
CA PRO A 111 11.92 5.01 2.05
C PRO A 111 10.64 4.19 2.26
N PHE A 112 9.60 4.38 1.44
CA PHE A 112 8.35 3.62 1.56
C PHE A 112 8.60 2.15 1.24
N ILE A 113 8.44 1.29 2.24
CA ILE A 113 8.48 -0.17 2.09
C ILE A 113 7.36 -0.75 2.96
N ALA A 114 6.51 -1.58 2.35
CA ALA A 114 5.42 -2.27 3.03
C ALA A 114 5.47 -3.79 2.77
N PRO A 115 5.72 -4.62 3.79
CA PRO A 115 5.70 -6.08 3.65
C PRO A 115 4.26 -6.60 3.51
N LEU A 116 3.79 -6.74 2.26
CA LEU A 116 2.40 -7.09 1.96
C LEU A 116 2.02 -8.47 2.48
N TYR A 117 2.96 -9.41 2.56
CA TYR A 117 2.72 -10.74 3.12
C TYR A 117 2.17 -10.66 4.55
N PHE A 118 2.70 -9.77 5.40
CA PHE A 118 2.23 -9.61 6.78
C PHE A 118 0.78 -9.07 6.81
N PHE A 119 0.53 -7.96 6.10
CA PHE A 119 -0.78 -7.32 6.10
C PHE A 119 -1.88 -8.17 5.44
N TYR A 120 -1.53 -9.00 4.45
CA TYR A 120 -2.47 -9.93 3.82
C TYR A 120 -3.08 -10.94 4.82
N HIS A 121 -2.35 -11.30 5.89
CA HIS A 121 -2.81 -12.28 6.87
C HIS A 121 -3.48 -11.66 8.11
N LEU A 122 -3.51 -10.32 8.23
CA LEU A 122 -4.15 -9.67 9.38
C LEU A 122 -5.68 -9.80 9.29
N PRO A 123 -6.38 -10.39 10.28
CA PRO A 123 -7.83 -10.60 10.20
C PRO A 123 -8.63 -9.33 9.93
N ASP A 124 -8.24 -8.22 10.58
CA ASP A 124 -8.95 -6.94 10.57
C ASP A 124 -8.43 -5.95 9.50
N ALA A 125 -7.80 -6.45 8.44
CA ALA A 125 -7.41 -5.61 7.32
C ALA A 125 -8.66 -4.95 6.71
N PHE A 126 -8.62 -3.63 6.50
CA PHE A 126 -9.66 -2.94 5.77
C PHE A 126 -9.72 -3.49 4.33
N ILE A 127 -10.92 -3.82 3.85
CA ILE A 127 -11.13 -4.41 2.53
C ILE A 127 -12.03 -3.53 1.65
N ARG A 128 -11.88 -3.66 0.34
CA ARG A 128 -12.75 -3.02 -0.65
C ARG A 128 -12.86 -3.87 -1.91
N TYR A 129 -14.08 -4.05 -2.41
CA TYR A 129 -14.31 -4.54 -3.76
C TYR A 129 -14.11 -3.38 -4.75
N TYR A 130 -13.26 -3.57 -5.75
CA TYR A 130 -13.04 -2.59 -6.81
C TYR A 130 -13.79 -3.02 -8.07
N PRO A 131 -14.63 -2.16 -8.68
CA PRO A 131 -15.35 -2.52 -9.90
C PRO A 131 -14.42 -2.89 -11.05
N ARG A 132 -14.87 -3.80 -11.92
CA ARG A 132 -14.17 -4.13 -13.17
C ARG A 132 -14.13 -2.92 -14.09
N ARG A 133 -13.05 -2.81 -14.85
CA ARG A 133 -12.94 -1.88 -15.97
C ARG A 133 -13.84 -2.35 -17.11
N ILE A 134 -14.29 -1.41 -17.92
CA ILE A 134 -15.05 -1.69 -19.14
C ILE A 134 -14.16 -2.34 -20.21
N ASP A 135 -14.76 -3.13 -21.10
CA ASP A 135 -14.04 -3.71 -22.23
C ASP A 135 -13.46 -2.60 -23.12
N GLY A 136 -12.17 -2.70 -23.44
CA GLY A 136 -11.44 -1.69 -24.19
C GLY A 136 -10.74 -0.62 -23.34
N ASP A 137 -10.96 -0.56 -22.02
CA ASP A 137 -10.08 0.21 -21.13
C ASP A 137 -8.71 -0.50 -21.03
N PRO A 138 -7.61 0.10 -21.53
CA PRO A 138 -6.29 -0.52 -21.47
C PRO A 138 -5.79 -0.69 -20.02
N GLY A 139 -6.42 -0.02 -19.06
CA GLY A 139 -5.97 0.05 -17.69
C GLY A 139 -4.67 0.86 -17.57
N PRO A 140 -4.19 1.03 -16.34
CA PRO A 140 -2.94 1.74 -16.10
C PRO A 140 -1.73 0.87 -16.45
N SER A 141 -0.68 1.48 -17.01
CA SER A 141 0.59 0.82 -17.30
C SER A 141 1.15 0.08 -16.08
N PRO A 142 1.82 -1.08 -16.28
CA PRO A 142 2.52 -1.76 -15.19
C PRO A 142 3.47 -0.83 -14.46
N ILE A 143 3.61 -1.03 -13.14
CA ILE A 143 4.59 -0.32 -12.33
C ILE A 143 5.65 -1.34 -11.95
N LEU A 144 6.80 -1.24 -12.59
CA LEU A 144 7.97 -2.06 -12.32
C LEU A 144 8.87 -1.33 -11.33
N HIS A 145 9.47 -2.07 -10.41
CA HIS A 145 10.53 -1.52 -9.58
C HIS A 145 11.81 -1.32 -10.41
N ILE A 146 12.65 -0.34 -10.05
CA ILE A 146 13.93 -0.08 -10.74
C ILE A 146 14.86 -1.30 -10.78
N SER A 147 14.73 -2.23 -9.83
CA SER A 147 15.49 -3.48 -9.82
C SER A 147 14.95 -4.58 -10.75
N GLU A 148 13.78 -4.35 -11.37
CA GLU A 148 13.12 -5.28 -12.31
C GLU A 148 13.25 -4.82 -13.77
N ILE A 149 13.93 -3.68 -14.00
CA ILE A 149 14.23 -3.09 -15.32
C ILE A 149 15.66 -3.48 -15.71
#